data_AF-R6TW06-F1
#
_entry.id   AF-R6TW06-F1
#
_cell.length_a   1.000
_cell.length_b   1.000
_cell.length_c   1.000
_cell.angle_alpha   90.00
_cell.angle_beta   90.00
_cell.angle_gamma   90.00
#
_symmetry.space_group_name_H-M   'P 1'
#
loop_
_entity.id
_entity.type
_entity.pdbx_description
1 polymer ?
#
loop_
_entity_poly.entity_id
_entity_poly.type
_entity_poly.pdbx_seq_one_letter_code
_entity_poly.pdbx_strand_id
1 'polypeptide(L)'
;MKRIVKRFLLWILCVLAISAEYLIIQYPLFELHGMGEWPFDVMIFGAAVISVAACFDLKRLMISASVGYFPSFFAGRAVGSRMLVNSHDGLPTDTVWIWFAVFFLVAILLGIVFEVLKKTRRR
;
A
#
# COMPACT_ATOMS: atom_id res chain seq x y z
N MET A 1 -5.34 -0.50 -29.88
CA MET A 1 -5.09 0.86 -29.34
C MET A 1 -5.90 1.21 -28.08
N LYS A 2 -7.25 1.20 -28.11
CA LYS A 2 -8.11 1.60 -26.96
C LYS A 2 -7.80 0.89 -25.63
N ARG A 3 -7.47 -0.42 -25.64
CA ARG A 3 -7.16 -1.19 -24.41
C ARG A 3 -5.85 -0.77 -23.75
N ILE A 4 -4.83 -0.48 -24.54
CA ILE A 4 -3.50 -0.05 -24.05
C ILE A 4 -3.62 1.33 -23.42
N VAL A 5 -4.32 2.27 -24.08
CA VAL A 5 -4.56 3.61 -23.54
C VAL A 5 -5.32 3.55 -22.21
N LYS A 6 -6.41 2.77 -22.13
CA LYS A 6 -7.15 2.59 -20.86
C LYS A 6 -6.29 2.04 -19.73
N ARG A 7 -5.38 1.11 -20.04
CA ARG A 7 -4.44 0.52 -19.06
C ARG A 7 -3.42 1.55 -18.59
N PHE A 8 -2.88 2.33 -19.52
CA PHE A 8 -1.92 3.40 -19.22
C PHE A 8 -2.55 4.51 -18.36
N LEU A 9 -3.77 4.93 -18.70
CA LEU A 9 -4.53 5.89 -17.89
C LEU A 9 -4.79 5.36 -16.48
N LEU A 10 -5.19 4.09 -16.35
CA LEU A 10 -5.37 3.47 -15.03
C LEU A 10 -4.06 3.45 -14.24
N TRP A 11 -2.94 3.14 -14.89
CA TRP A 11 -1.62 3.15 -14.24
C TRP A 11 -1.26 4.54 -13.72
N ILE A 12 -1.41 5.58 -14.54
CA ILE A 12 -1.19 6.98 -14.11
C ILE A 12 -2.08 7.30 -12.90
N LEU A 13 -3.38 6.99 -12.97
CA LEU A 13 -4.31 7.28 -11.88
C LEU A 13 -3.92 6.56 -10.58
N CYS A 14 -3.52 5.29 -10.65
CA CYS A 14 -3.08 4.53 -9.49
C CYS A 14 -1.78 5.08 -8.87
N VAL A 15 -0.81 5.47 -9.70
CA VAL A 15 0.45 6.08 -9.22
C VAL A 15 0.20 7.45 -8.60
N LEU A 16 -0.67 8.27 -9.19
CA LEU A 16 -1.05 9.56 -8.62
C LEU A 16 -1.81 9.40 -7.31
N ALA A 17 -2.71 8.41 -7.22
CA ALA A 17 -3.47 8.13 -6.01
C ALA A 17 -2.55 7.71 -4.85
N ILE A 18 -1.68 6.71 -5.04
CA ILE A 18 -0.77 6.29 -3.95
C ILE A 18 0.21 7.41 -3.56
N SER A 19 0.65 8.22 -4.53
CA SER A 19 1.46 9.42 -4.25
C SER A 19 0.69 10.43 -3.39
N ALA A 20 -0.57 10.69 -3.72
CA ALA A 20 -1.41 11.61 -2.94
C ALA A 20 -1.65 11.08 -1.52
N GLU A 21 -1.90 9.77 -1.38
CA GLU A 21 -2.05 9.12 -0.07
C GLU A 21 -0.76 9.22 0.77
N TYR A 22 0.41 9.06 0.14
CA TYR A 22 1.69 9.33 0.79
C TYR A 22 1.80 10.78 1.26
N LEU A 23 1.46 11.78 0.43
CA LEU A 23 1.52 13.18 0.86
C LEU A 23 0.58 13.46 2.05
N ILE A 24 -0.60 12.85 2.08
CA ILE A 24 -1.58 13.00 3.17
C ILE A 24 -1.11 12.31 4.45
N ILE A 25 -0.36 11.21 4.36
CA ILE A 25 0.19 10.53 5.53
C ILE A 25 1.48 11.22 6.00
N GLN A 26 2.30 11.70 5.08
CA GLN A 26 3.60 12.30 5.37
C GLN A 26 3.45 13.69 6.00
N TYR A 27 2.79 14.65 5.36
CA TYR A 27 2.87 16.06 5.76
C TYR A 27 1.96 16.45 6.95
N PRO A 28 0.67 16.08 7.00
CA PRO A 28 -0.22 16.39 8.11
C PRO A 28 0.11 15.63 9.40
N LEU A 29 0.77 14.48 9.30
CA LEU A 29 1.04 13.62 10.45
C LEU A 29 2.54 13.50 10.77
N PHE A 30 3.42 14.22 10.06
CA PHE A 30 4.87 14.19 10.29
C PHE A 30 5.25 14.47 11.76
N GLU A 31 4.52 15.37 12.42
CA GLU A 31 4.72 15.74 13.83
C GLU A 31 4.41 14.58 14.80
N LEU A 32 3.60 13.59 14.39
CA LEU A 32 3.24 12.44 15.21
C LEU A 32 4.24 11.27 15.10
N HIS A 33 5.26 11.33 14.23
CA HIS A 33 5.78 10.11 13.57
C HIS A 33 7.27 9.81 13.66
N GLY A 34 8.16 10.80 13.79
CA GLY A 34 9.59 10.60 14.07
C GLY A 34 10.44 9.86 13.01
N MET A 35 9.83 9.08 12.09
CA MET A 35 10.49 8.33 11.01
C MET A 35 9.93 8.73 9.65
N GLY A 36 10.65 9.62 8.94
CA GLY A 36 10.21 10.13 7.64
C GLY A 36 10.39 9.18 6.46
N GLU A 37 11.25 8.16 6.57
CA GLU A 37 11.62 7.30 5.44
C GLU A 37 10.65 6.13 5.22
N TRP A 38 10.09 5.55 6.29
CA TRP A 38 9.29 4.33 6.17
C TRP A 38 8.00 4.47 5.34
N PRO A 39 7.19 5.54 5.47
CA PRO A 39 6.03 5.73 4.60
C PRO A 39 6.43 5.84 3.12
N PHE A 40 7.54 6.52 2.85
CA PHE A 40 8.06 6.67 1.50
C PHE A 40 8.46 5.32 0.90
N ASP A 41 9.15 4.46 1.65
CA ASP A 41 9.55 3.12 1.20
C ASP A 41 8.33 2.25 0.85
N VAL A 42 7.29 2.27 1.70
CA VAL A 42 6.04 1.55 1.45
C VAL A 42 5.34 2.07 0.20
N MET A 43 5.36 3.39 -0.03
CA MET A 43 4.78 4.01 -1.24
C MET A 43 5.55 3.59 -2.50
N ILE A 44 6.89 3.61 -2.46
CA ILE A 44 7.74 3.20 -3.58
C ILE A 44 7.50 1.72 -3.91
N PHE A 45 7.42 0.87 -2.89
CA PHE A 45 7.07 -0.53 -3.07
C PHE A 45 5.70 -0.70 -3.73
N GLY A 46 4.68 0.02 -3.27
CA GLY A 46 3.35 0.02 -3.87
C GLY A 46 3.36 0.48 -5.34
N ALA A 47 4.09 1.55 -5.66
CA ALA A 47 4.25 2.05 -7.02
C ALA A 47 4.96 1.03 -7.95
N ALA A 48 5.95 0.30 -7.43
CA ALA A 48 6.59 -0.80 -8.14
C ALA A 48 5.59 -1.92 -8.44
N VAL A 49 4.78 -2.33 -7.46
CA VAL A 49 3.72 -3.35 -7.63
C VAL A 49 2.68 -2.90 -8.66
N ILE A 50 2.22 -1.64 -8.61
CA ILE A 50 1.29 -1.06 -9.59
C ILE A 50 1.89 -1.12 -11.01
N SER A 51 3.17 -0.81 -11.15
CA SER A 51 3.88 -0.80 -12.44
C SER A 51 4.02 -2.21 -13.00
N VAL A 52 4.42 -3.18 -12.18
CA VAL A 52 4.47 -4.61 -12.57
C VAL A 52 3.07 -5.10 -12.96
N ALA A 53 2.04 -4.80 -12.17
CA ALA A 53 0.67 -5.17 -12.45
C ALA A 53 0.15 -4.60 -13.79
N ALA A 54 0.56 -3.39 -14.16
CA ALA A 54 0.23 -2.78 -15.44
C ALA A 54 0.87 -3.53 -16.62
N CYS A 55 2.10 -4.05 -16.49
CA CYS A 55 2.73 -4.88 -17.52
C CYS A 55 1.90 -6.14 -17.84
N PHE A 56 1.27 -6.73 -16.82
CA PHE A 56 0.47 -7.96 -16.92
C PHE A 56 -1.05 -7.74 -17.08
N ASP A 57 -1.53 -6.50 -17.21
CA ASP A 57 -2.97 -6.12 -17.27
C ASP A 57 -3.78 -6.60 -16.03
N LEU A 58 -3.14 -6.63 -14.86
CA LEU A 58 -3.73 -7.05 -13.58
C LEU A 58 -4.42 -5.87 -12.88
N LYS A 59 -5.55 -5.45 -13.45
CA LYS A 59 -6.25 -4.21 -13.04
C LYS A 59 -6.64 -4.19 -11.56
N ARG A 60 -7.03 -5.33 -11.00
CA ARG A 60 -7.46 -5.39 -9.59
C ARG A 60 -6.28 -5.24 -8.65
N LEU A 61 -5.13 -5.81 -9.02
CA LEU A 61 -3.89 -5.63 -8.29
C LEU A 61 -3.44 -4.17 -8.31
N MET A 62 -3.52 -3.49 -9.46
CA MET A 62 -3.22 -2.05 -9.56
C MET A 62 -4.10 -1.22 -8.60
N ILE A 63 -5.41 -1.47 -8.62
CA ILE A 63 -6.36 -0.75 -7.76
C ILE A 63 -6.11 -1.07 -6.28
N SER A 64 -5.88 -2.33 -5.93
CA SER A 64 -5.66 -2.77 -4.55
C SER A 64 -4.39 -2.18 -3.96
N ALA A 65 -3.28 -2.19 -4.72
CA ALA A 65 -2.02 -1.59 -4.30
C ALA A 65 -2.09 -0.06 -4.22
N SER A 66 -2.93 0.57 -5.05
CA SER A 66 -3.16 2.01 -5.02
C SER A 66 -3.96 2.44 -3.81
N VAL A 67 -5.16 1.87 -3.62
CA VAL A 67 -6.13 2.29 -2.58
C VAL A 67 -5.81 1.67 -1.22
N GLY A 68 -4.99 0.63 -1.18
CA GLY A 68 -4.67 -0.09 0.05
C GLY A 68 -3.74 0.67 0.98
N TYR A 69 -3.01 1.68 0.50
CA TYR A 69 -1.98 2.36 1.28
C TYR A 69 -2.60 3.14 2.45
N PHE A 70 -3.55 4.03 2.18
CA PHE A 70 -4.24 4.84 3.19
C PHE A 70 -4.93 4.03 4.30
N PRO A 71 -5.84 3.07 4.03
CA PRO A 71 -6.49 2.29 5.07
C PRO A 71 -5.51 1.42 5.87
N SER A 72 -4.42 0.96 5.24
CA SER A 72 -3.39 0.18 5.94
C SER A 72 -2.66 1.01 6.98
N PHE A 73 -2.46 2.30 6.74
CA PHE A 73 -1.87 3.20 7.72
C PHE A 73 -2.73 3.32 8.98
N PHE A 74 -4.04 3.56 8.83
CA PHE A 74 -4.94 3.63 9.99
C PHE A 74 -5.07 2.30 10.72
N ALA A 75 -5.13 1.19 9.98
CA ALA A 75 -5.13 -0.14 10.58
C ALA A 75 -3.83 -0.41 11.36
N GLY A 76 -2.68 -0.04 10.77
CA GLY A 76 -1.38 -0.09 11.41
C GLY A 76 -1.34 0.76 12.68
N ARG A 77 -1.90 1.97 12.64
CA ARG A 77 -1.94 2.86 13.79
C ARG A 77 -2.89 2.38 14.88
N ALA A 78 -4.01 1.75 14.53
CA ALA A 78 -4.97 1.22 15.49
C ALA A 78 -4.43 0.00 16.24
N VAL A 79 -3.66 -0.87 15.56
CA VAL A 79 -3.07 -2.08 16.15
C VAL A 79 -1.73 -1.78 16.81
N GLY A 80 -0.81 -1.11 16.11
CA GLY A 80 0.55 -0.89 16.58
C GLY A 80 0.64 -0.06 17.86
N SER A 81 -0.27 0.89 18.06
CA SER A 81 -0.26 1.65 19.31
C SER A 81 -0.75 0.91 20.54
N ARG A 82 -1.42 -0.24 20.34
CA ARG A 82 -1.87 -1.11 21.43
C ARG A 82 -0.84 -2.19 21.75
N MET A 83 0.11 -2.43 20.83
CA MET A 83 1.18 -3.39 20.95
C MET A 83 2.50 -2.68 21.19
N LEU A 84 2.71 -2.21 22.42
CA LEU A 84 4.05 -1.85 22.89
C LEU A 84 4.81 -3.15 23.08
N VAL A 85 5.72 -3.46 22.15
CA VAL A 85 6.67 -4.55 22.34
C VAL A 85 7.84 -3.97 23.12
N ASN A 86 8.12 -4.54 24.28
CA ASN A 86 9.39 -4.30 24.96
C ASN A 86 10.50 -4.80 24.02
N SER A 87 11.22 -3.87 23.41
CA SER A 87 12.44 -4.22 22.68
C SER A 87 13.45 -4.85 23.63
N HIS A 88 14.41 -5.60 23.08
CA HIS A 88 15.44 -6.28 23.87
C HIS A 88 16.32 -5.28 24.68
N ASP A 89 16.25 -4.01 24.29
CA ASP A 89 16.93 -2.82 24.76
C ASP A 89 16.06 -1.93 25.68
N GLY A 90 14.81 -2.34 25.98
CA GLY A 90 13.94 -1.65 26.95
C GLY A 90 13.33 -0.33 26.44
N LEU A 91 13.55 0.01 25.16
CA LEU A 91 12.95 1.18 24.51
C LEU A 91 11.59 0.79 23.89
N PRO A 92 10.54 1.62 24.01
CA PRO A 92 9.29 1.35 23.30
C PRO A 92 9.52 1.44 21.79
N THR A 93 9.47 0.30 21.09
CA THR A 93 9.49 0.32 19.62
C THR A 93 8.09 0.62 19.12
N ASP A 94 7.93 1.70 18.35
CA ASP A 94 6.67 1.99 17.69
C ASP A 94 6.40 0.95 16.59
N THR A 95 5.50 0.00 16.87
CA THR A 95 5.16 -1.09 15.94
C THR A 95 4.17 -0.67 14.86
N VAL A 96 3.67 0.58 14.89
CA VAL A 96 2.71 1.10 13.91
C VAL A 96 3.20 0.94 12.48
N TRP A 97 4.49 1.19 12.25
CA TRP A 97 5.14 1.10 10.95
C TRP A 97 5.18 -0.32 10.39
N ILE A 98 5.45 -1.30 11.26
CA ILE A 98 5.46 -2.72 10.91
C ILE A 98 4.03 -3.15 10.56
N TRP A 99 3.06 -2.82 11.41
CA TRP A 99 1.67 -3.18 11.17
C TRP A 99 1.10 -2.49 9.93
N PHE A 100 1.49 -1.25 9.66
CA PHE A 100 1.15 -0.55 8.43
C PHE A 100 1.63 -1.35 7.21
N ALA A 101 2.91 -1.73 7.16
CA ALA A 101 3.46 -2.53 6.07
C ALA A 101 2.75 -3.89 5.94
N VAL A 102 2.45 -4.55 7.06
CA VAL A 102 1.70 -5.83 7.08
C VAL A 102 0.32 -5.68 6.46
N PHE A 103 -0.46 -4.68 6.88
CA PHE A 103 -1.79 -4.44 6.31
C PHE A 103 -1.72 -4.09 4.82
N PHE A 104 -0.69 -3.35 4.40
CA PHE A 104 -0.49 -3.02 3.00
C PHE A 104 -0.18 -4.27 2.16
N LEU A 105 0.65 -5.18 2.68
CA LEU A 105 0.90 -6.48 2.06
C LEU A 105 -0.38 -7.31 1.96
N VAL A 106 -1.23 -7.31 2.99
CA VAL A 106 -2.55 -7.97 2.94
C VAL A 106 -3.42 -7.38 1.83
N ALA A 107 -3.46 -6.05 1.68
CA ALA A 107 -4.20 -5.40 0.60
C ALA A 107 -3.67 -5.83 -0.79
N ILE A 108 -2.36 -5.92 -0.97
CA ILE A 108 -1.74 -6.42 -2.22
C ILE A 108 -2.13 -7.88 -2.47
N LEU A 109 -2.03 -8.74 -1.46
CA LEU A 109 -2.41 -10.16 -1.55
C LEU A 109 -3.87 -10.35 -1.93
N LEU A 110 -4.79 -9.55 -1.37
CA LEU A 110 -6.20 -9.56 -1.76
C LEU A 110 -6.36 -9.20 -3.25
N GLY A 111 -5.63 -8.20 -3.73
CA GLY A 111 -5.59 -7.83 -5.15
C GLY A 111 -5.17 -8.99 -6.06
N ILE A 112 -4.13 -9.73 -5.67
CA ILE A 112 -3.65 -10.93 -6.37
C ILE A 112 -4.74 -12.01 -6.38
N VAL A 113 -5.31 -12.33 -5.21
CA VAL A 113 -6.38 -13.34 -5.07
C VAL A 113 -7.58 -13.00 -5.95
N PHE A 114 -8.03 -11.75 -5.94
CA PHE A 114 -9.17 -11.33 -6.79
C PHE A 114 -8.87 -11.42 -8.28
N GLU A 115 -7.63 -11.23 -8.70
CA GLU A 115 -7.24 -11.37 -10.10
C GLU A 115 -7.23 -12.86 -10.52
N VAL A 116 -6.69 -13.74 -9.67
CA VAL A 116 -6.68 -15.19 -9.87
C VAL A 116 -8.11 -15.74 -9.94
N LEU A 117 -8.97 -15.42 -8.97
CA LEU A 117 -10.36 -15.90 -8.93
C LEU A 117 -11.16 -15.49 -10.19
N LYS A 118 -10.91 -14.28 -10.71
CA LYS A 118 -11.57 -13.80 -11.94
C LYS A 118 -11.13 -14.60 -13.16
N LYS A 119 -9.84 -14.91 -13.24
CA LYS A 119 -9.26 -15.67 -14.34
C LYS A 119 -9.80 -17.08 -14.36
N THR A 120 -9.97 -17.70 -13.20
CA THR A 120 -10.57 -19.03 -13.05
C THR A 120 -12.04 -19.04 -13.44
N ARG A 121 -12.86 -18.04 -13.06
CA ARG A 121 -14.29 -17.97 -13.40
C ARG A 121 -14.60 -17.72 -14.89
N ARG A 122 -13.60 -17.33 -15.69
CA ARG A 122 -13.73 -17.08 -17.13
C ARG A 122 -13.31 -18.27 -18.00
N ARG A 123 -12.67 -19.28 -17.40
CA ARG A 123 -12.41 -20.56 -18.03
C ARG A 123 -13.56 -21.51 -17.72
#